data_AF-A0ABD0Q8D5-F1
#
_entry.id   AF-A0ABD0Q8D5-F1
#
_cell.length_a   1.000
_cell.length_b   1.000
_cell.length_c   1.000
_cell.angle_alpha   90.00
_cell.angle_beta   90.00
_cell.angle_gamma   90.00
#
_symmetry.space_group_name_H-M   'P 1'
#
loop_
_entity.id
_entity.type
_entity.pdbx_description
1 polymer ?
#
loop_
_entity_poly.entity_id
_entity_poly.type
_entity_poly.pdbx_seq_one_letter_code
_entity_poly.pdbx_strand_id
1 'polypeptide(L)' 'KWNYYQSNHYFISSEKKNWTESRRYCMERGADLIIINNREEQNFLKEISSNAAVWIGLTDTDVEGTWKWVDGSTLTSG' A
#
# COMPACT_ATOMS: atom_id res chain seq x y z
N LYS A 1 0.92 14.88 -2.66
CA LYS A 1 2.38 15.19 -2.65
C LYS A 1 3.13 13.85 -2.63
N TRP A 2 4.27 13.76 -3.31
CA TRP A 2 5.15 12.60 -3.22
C TRP A 2 6.16 12.76 -2.09
N ASN A 3 6.44 11.69 -1.36
CA ASN A 3 7.46 11.59 -0.32
C ASN A 3 8.51 10.58 -0.78
N TYR A 4 9.79 10.87 -0.57
CA TYR A 4 10.88 9.96 -0.92
C TYR A 4 11.51 9.38 0.35
N TYR A 5 11.64 8.06 0.41
CA TYR A 5 12.23 7.34 1.54
C TYR A 5 12.86 6.03 1.07
N GLN A 6 14.08 5.71 1.55
CA GLN A 6 14.79 4.47 1.22
C GLN A 6 14.76 4.06 -0.27
N SER A 7 15.00 5.02 -1.17
CA SER A 7 15.00 4.83 -2.63
C SER A 7 13.64 4.60 -3.29
N ASN A 8 12.54 4.72 -2.54
CA ASN A 8 11.17 4.59 -3.02
C ASN A 8 10.40 5.92 -2.95
N HIS A 9 9.42 6.08 -3.83
CA HIS A 9 8.49 7.21 -3.86
C HIS A 9 7.12 6.79 -3.35
N TYR A 10 6.58 7.53 -2.38
CA TYR A 10 5.32 7.26 -1.72
C TYR A 10 4.34 8.40 -1.94
N PHE A 11 3.11 8.06 -2.25
CA PHE A 11 2.03 9.03 -2.43
C PHE A 11 0.81 8.58 -1.62
N ILE A 12 0.29 9.49 -0.81
CA ILE A 12 -0.96 9.28 -0.09
C ILE A 12 -2.06 10.07 -0.80
N SER A 13 -3.10 9.34 -1.21
CA SER A 13 -4.29 9.93 -1.81
C SER A 13 -5.12 10.68 -0.77
N SER A 14 -5.64 11.84 -1.15
CA SER A 14 -6.67 12.56 -0.37
C SER A 14 -8.10 12.10 -0.69
N GLU A 15 -8.27 11.21 -1.67
CA GLU A 15 -9.57 10.71 -2.11
C GLU A 15 -9.95 9.42 -1.38
N LYS A 16 -11.16 9.37 -0.83
CA LYS A 16 -11.74 8.14 -0.28
C LYS A 16 -12.27 7.28 -1.42
N LYS A 17 -11.71 6.09 -1.57
CA LYS A 17 -12.03 5.10 -2.59
C LYS A 17 -12.07 3.72 -1.95
N ASN A 18 -12.71 2.75 -2.61
CA ASN A 18 -12.53 1.35 -2.20
C ASN A 18 -11.13 0.84 -2.60
N TRP A 19 -10.77 -0.37 -2.15
CA TRP A 19 -9.43 -0.94 -2.41
C TRP A 19 -9.11 -1.01 -3.91
N THR A 20 -10.02 -1.55 -4.71
CA THR A 20 -9.86 -1.73 -6.17
C THR A 20 -9.68 -0.41 -6.89
N GLU A 21 -10.50 0.59 -6.56
CA GLU A 21 -10.40 1.95 -7.10
C GLU A 21 -9.11 2.65 -6.67
N SER A 22 -8.65 2.42 -5.44
CA SER A 22 -7.40 2.99 -4.92
C SER A 22 -6.20 2.41 -5.66
N ARG A 23 -6.20 1.09 -5.92
CA ARG A 23 -5.17 0.43 -6.72
C ARG A 23 -5.11 1.00 -8.13
N ARG A 24 -6.26 1.09 -8.81
CA ARG A 24 -6.35 1.69 -10.14
C ARG A 24 -5.80 3.12 -10.15
N TYR A 25 -6.16 3.93 -9.15
CA TYR A 25 -5.71 5.31 -9.03
C TYR A 25 -4.18 5.44 -8.87
N CYS A 26 -3.54 4.51 -8.16
CA CYS A 26 -2.07 4.44 -8.08
C CYS A 26 -1.44 3.98 -9.41
N MET A 27 -2.01 2.95 -10.06
CA MET A 27 -1.52 2.44 -11.36
C MET A 27 -1.57 3.50 -12.47
N GLU A 28 -2.63 4.32 -12.51
CA GLU A 28 -2.74 5.46 -13.43
C GLU A 28 -1.66 6.53 -13.23
N ARG A 29 -0.96 6.51 -12.08
CA ARG A 29 0.17 7.41 -11.76
C ARG A 29 1.54 6.75 -11.94
N GLY A 30 1.59 5.53 -12.49
CA GLY A 30 2.83 4.78 -12.63
C GLY A 30 3.36 4.20 -11.30
N ALA A 31 2.49 3.99 -10.32
CA ALA A 31 2.80 3.34 -9.04
C ALA A 31 1.80 2.20 -8.76
N ASP A 32 1.91 1.50 -7.62
CA ASP A 32 0.88 0.57 -7.14
C ASP A 32 0.64 0.84 -5.64
N LEU A 33 -0.34 0.18 -5.03
CA LEU A 33 -0.51 0.22 -3.58
C LEU A 33 0.73 -0.35 -2.89
N ILE A 34 1.13 0.27 -1.77
CA ILE A 34 2.35 -0.06 -1.05
C ILE A 34 2.35 -1.52 -0.56
N ILE A 35 3.48 -2.19 -0.78
CA ILE A 35 3.85 -3.45 -0.13
C ILE A 35 4.73 -3.10 1.05
N ILE A 36 4.42 -3.64 2.23
CA ILE A 36 5.18 -3.33 3.44
C ILE A 36 6.18 -4.47 3.68
N ASN A 37 7.46 -4.18 3.48
CA ASN A 37 8.52 -5.18 3.54
C ASN A 37 9.17 -5.30 4.93
N ASN A 38 9.10 -4.23 5.73
CA ASN A 38 9.76 -4.18 7.03
C ASN A 38 9.06 -3.19 7.99
N ARG A 39 9.51 -3.18 9.24
CA ARG A 39 8.95 -2.35 10.31
C ARG A 39 9.25 -0.86 10.10
N GLU A 40 10.37 -0.54 9.48
CA GLU A 40 10.78 0.83 9.18
C GLU A 40 9.82 1.48 8.19
N GLU A 41 9.46 0.77 7.12
CA GLU A 41 8.48 1.18 6.12
C GLU A 41 7.07 1.30 6.73
N GLN A 42 6.68 0.36 7.61
CA GLN A 42 5.43 0.44 8.36
C GLN A 42 5.36 1.69 9.24
N ASN A 43 6.46 2.07 9.90
CA ASN A 43 6.53 3.26 10.75
C ASN A 43 6.52 4.53 9.92
N PHE A 44 7.28 4.57 8.83
CA PHE A 44 7.29 5.69 7.90
C PHE A 44 5.89 5.96 7.36
N LEU A 45 5.16 4.91 6.94
CA LEU A 45 3.77 5.05 6.46
C LEU A 45 2.84 5.67 7.50
N LYS A 46 2.96 5.28 8.78
CA LYS A 46 2.16 5.85 9.88
C LYS A 46 2.44 7.34 10.08
N GLU A 47 3.69 7.75 9.93
CA GLU A 47 4.10 9.15 10.03
C GLU A 47 3.51 9.97 8.87
N ILE A 48 3.74 9.54 7.63
CA ILE A 48 3.27 10.29 6.46
C ILE A 48 1.74 10.27 6.30
N SER A 49 1.05 9.26 6.85
CA SER A 49 -0.42 9.22 6.90
C SER A 49 -1.02 9.98 8.07
N SER A 50 -0.21 10.53 8.98
CA SER A 50 -0.69 11.15 10.22
C SER A 50 -1.61 10.21 11.02
N ASN A 51 -1.27 8.92 11.06
CA ASN A 51 -2.07 7.84 11.64
C ASN A 51 -3.48 7.65 11.03
N ALA A 52 -3.76 8.23 9.86
CA ALA A 52 -5.00 7.95 9.15
C ALA A 52 -4.99 6.53 8.56
N ALA A 53 -6.18 5.94 8.48
CA ALA A 53 -6.39 4.68 7.77
C ALA A 53 -6.21 4.90 6.26
N VAL A 54 -5.36 4.10 5.64
CA VAL A 54 -5.04 4.14 4.21
C VAL A 54 -5.07 2.73 3.64
N TRP A 55 -5.47 2.60 2.37
CA TRP A 55 -5.36 1.33 1.67
C TRP A 55 -3.91 0.99 1.36
N ILE A 56 -3.55 -0.28 1.56
CA ILE A 56 -2.25 -0.86 1.24
C ILE A 56 -2.43 -2.02 0.24
N GLY A 57 -1.33 -2.52 -0.31
CA GLY A 57 -1.34 -3.54 -1.35
C GLY A 57 -1.68 -4.96 -0.88
N LEU A 58 -2.15 -5.13 0.35
CA LEU A 58 -2.53 -6.44 0.89
C LEU A 58 -4.00 -6.74 0.55
N THR A 59 -4.28 -7.93 0.02
CA THR A 59 -5.61 -8.35 -0.42
C THR A 59 -5.81 -9.85 -0.35
N ASP A 60 -7.05 -10.29 -0.16
CA ASP A 60 -7.52 -11.67 -0.24
C ASP A 60 -8.64 -11.84 -1.29
N THR A 61 -8.80 -10.86 -2.18
CA THR A 61 -9.88 -10.80 -3.17
C THR A 61 -9.93 -11.98 -4.15
N ASP A 62 -8.82 -12.70 -4.34
CA ASP A 62 -8.79 -13.92 -5.16
C ASP A 62 -9.40 -15.11 -4.43
N VAL A 63 -9.03 -15.28 -3.16
CA VAL A 63 -9.44 -16.40 -2.30
C VAL A 63 -9.54 -15.87 -0.88
N GLU A 64 -10.77 -15.72 -0.39
CA GLU A 64 -11.06 -15.25 0.97
C GLU A 64 -10.22 -16.00 2.01
N GLY A 65 -9.56 -15.25 2.89
CA GLY A 65 -8.67 -15.81 3.92
C GLY A 65 -7.25 -16.16 3.44
N THR A 66 -6.95 -16.06 2.14
CA THR A 66 -5.60 -16.21 1.59
C THR A 66 -5.04 -14.85 1.18
N TRP A 67 -4.29 -14.24 2.10
CA TRP A 67 -3.71 -12.92 1.89
C TRP A 67 -2.48 -12.93 0.99
N LYS A 68 -2.46 -12.02 0.02
CA LYS A 68 -1.34 -11.76 -0.89
C LYS A 68 -1.13 -10.27 -1.11
N TRP A 69 0.07 -9.92 -1.54
CA TRP A 69 0.41 -8.58 -1.97
C TRP A 69 0.06 -8.35 -3.45
N VAL A 70 -0.02 -7.09 -3.86
CA VAL A 70 -0.33 -6.68 -5.24
C VAL A 70 0.69 -7.17 -6.28
N ASP A 71 1.91 -7.53 -5.87
CA ASP A 71 2.95 -8.15 -6.71
C ASP A 71 2.81 -9.68 -6.82
N GLY A 72 1.84 -10.28 -6.13
CA GLY A 72 1.59 -11.72 -6.11
C GLY A 72 2.37 -12.48 -5.04
N SER A 73 3.22 -11.82 -4.25
CA SER A 73 3.89 -12.46 -3.12
C SER A 73 2.89 -12.80 -2.00
N THR A 74 3.10 -13.94 -1.34
CA THR A 74 2.27 -14.35 -0.20
C THR A 74 2.65 -13.55 1.03
N LEU A 75 1.66 -13.25 1.89
CA LEU A 75 1.95 -12.66 3.19
C LEU A 75 2.76 -13.66 4.03
N THR A 76 4.04 -13.37 4.24
CA THR A 76 4.87 -14.10 5.20
C THR A 76 4.69 -13.48 6.57
N SER A 77 4.25 -14.27 7.55
CA SER A 77 4.35 -13.88 8.96
C SER A 77 5.83 -13.86 9.34
N GLY A 78 6.39 -12.67 9.55
CA GLY A 78 7.70 -12.48 10.17
C GLY A 78 7.63 -12.68 11.68
#